data_AF-A0A534D6I7-F1
#
_entry.id   AF-A0A534D6I7-F1
#
_cell.length_a   1.000
_cell.length_b   1.000
_cell.length_c   1.000
_cell.angle_alpha   90.00
_cell.angle_beta   90.00
_cell.angle_gamma   90.00
#
_symmetry.space_group_name_H-M   'P 1'
#
loop_
_entity.id
_entity.type
_entity.pdbx_description
1 polymer ?
#
loop_
_entity_poly.entity_id
_entity_poly.type
_entity_poly.pdbx_seq_one_letter_code
_entity_poly.pdbx_strand_id
1 'polypeptide(L)'
;MATLEPGAAAGADRRAAVPDAAALLSLKFCRLDFASPIVLLSGCVGFGEEYTRIEGFSNRDAGAVVLKGTTGEPRLGNPPHRVYETPAGMLNAIGLQNPGVEQVVRGILPQLDFTETRFIANVCGSTLE
;
A
#
# COMPACT_ATOMS: atom_id res chain seq x y z
N MET A 1 -20.58 -34.12 60.82
CA MET A 1 -21.22 -34.33 59.52
C MET A 1 -21.09 -33.01 58.75
N ALA A 2 -19.93 -32.79 58.13
CA ALA A 2 -19.65 -31.60 57.32
C ALA A 2 -19.96 -31.96 55.86
N THR A 3 -20.90 -31.23 55.29
CA THR A 3 -21.40 -31.38 53.92
C THR A 3 -20.33 -30.99 52.91
N LEU A 4 -20.14 -31.84 51.90
CA LEU A 4 -19.34 -31.56 50.71
C LEU A 4 -20.00 -30.43 49.90
N GLU A 5 -19.25 -29.35 49.64
CA GLU A 5 -19.63 -28.33 48.65
C GLU A 5 -19.55 -28.94 47.24
N PRO A 6 -20.57 -28.73 46.36
CA PRO A 6 -20.52 -29.23 45.00
C PRO A 6 -19.52 -28.42 44.16
N GLY A 7 -18.64 -29.14 43.46
CA GLY A 7 -17.72 -28.56 42.50
C GLY A 7 -18.44 -27.86 41.36
N ALA A 8 -18.29 -26.54 41.28
CA ALA A 8 -18.57 -25.79 40.07
C ALA A 8 -17.36 -25.88 39.14
N ALA A 9 -17.35 -26.91 38.30
CA ALA A 9 -16.53 -26.90 37.09
C ALA A 9 -17.08 -25.82 36.15
N ALA A 10 -16.64 -24.57 36.34
CA ALA A 10 -16.80 -23.53 35.34
C ALA A 10 -15.93 -23.92 34.15
N GLY A 11 -16.52 -24.60 33.17
CA GLY A 11 -15.96 -24.71 31.84
C GLY A 11 -15.85 -23.32 31.25
N ALA A 12 -14.71 -22.66 31.47
CA ALA A 12 -14.37 -21.44 30.78
C ALA A 12 -14.45 -21.72 29.28
N ASP A 13 -15.34 -21.00 28.61
CA ASP A 13 -15.48 -21.01 27.17
C ASP A 13 -14.12 -20.71 26.54
N ARG A 14 -13.44 -21.74 26.02
CA ARG A 14 -12.14 -21.64 25.33
C ARG A 14 -12.32 -21.26 23.86
N ARG A 15 -13.30 -20.43 23.53
CA ARG A 15 -13.26 -19.71 22.26
C ARG A 15 -12.12 -18.70 22.36
N ALA A 16 -10.97 -19.07 21.82
CA ALA A 16 -9.90 -18.12 21.55
C ALA A 16 -10.54 -16.90 20.90
N ALA A 17 -10.41 -15.73 21.51
CA ALA A 17 -10.94 -14.49 20.96
C ALA A 17 -10.46 -14.40 19.51
N VAL A 18 -11.41 -14.25 18.58
CA VAL A 18 -11.05 -14.01 17.17
C VAL A 18 -10.14 -12.79 17.19
N PRO A 19 -8.89 -12.90 16.70
CA PRO A 19 -7.98 -11.77 16.70
C PRO A 19 -8.65 -10.61 15.97
N ASP A 20 -8.34 -9.38 16.38
CA ASP A 20 -8.70 -8.21 15.61
C ASP A 20 -8.40 -8.46 14.12
N ALA A 21 -9.36 -8.17 13.24
CA ALA A 21 -9.23 -8.44 11.81
C ALA A 21 -7.98 -7.78 11.22
N ALA A 22 -7.57 -6.62 11.76
CA ALA A 22 -6.32 -5.96 11.40
C ALA A 22 -5.08 -6.80 11.76
N ALA A 23 -5.10 -7.51 12.89
CA ALA A 23 -4.00 -8.39 13.28
C ALA A 23 -3.89 -9.63 12.38
N LEU A 24 -5.00 -10.13 11.83
CA LEU A 24 -5.02 -11.30 10.94
C LEU A 24 -4.34 -11.05 9.59
N LEU A 25 -4.40 -9.82 9.09
CA LEU A 25 -3.82 -9.45 7.80
C LEU A 25 -2.41 -8.85 7.91
N SER A 26 -2.00 -8.45 9.11
CA SER A 26 -0.68 -7.87 9.33
C SER A 26 0.45 -8.85 8.98
N LEU A 27 1.51 -8.36 8.35
CA LEU A 27 2.69 -9.17 8.01
C LEU A 27 3.98 -8.36 8.02
N LYS A 28 5.10 -9.06 8.11
CA LYS A 28 6.43 -8.49 7.86
C LYS A 28 6.93 -8.91 6.48
N PHE A 29 7.30 -7.94 5.65
CA PHE A 29 7.90 -8.17 4.33
C PHE A 29 9.15 -7.31 4.17
N CYS A 30 10.29 -7.90 3.79
CA CYS A 30 11.57 -7.19 3.67
C CYS A 30 11.94 -6.31 4.89
N ARG A 31 11.64 -6.80 6.11
CA ARG A 31 11.81 -6.09 7.39
C ARG A 31 10.90 -4.86 7.59
N LEU A 32 9.91 -4.66 6.73
CA LEU A 32 8.86 -3.66 6.89
C LEU A 32 7.61 -4.30 7.48
N ASP A 33 6.99 -3.62 8.44
CA ASP A 33 5.68 -3.96 8.97
C ASP A 33 4.58 -3.40 8.07
N PHE A 34 3.72 -4.28 7.54
CA PHE A 34 2.56 -3.94 6.72
C PHE A 34 1.28 -4.24 7.52
N ALA A 35 0.32 -3.32 7.46
CA ALA A 35 -0.99 -3.50 8.09
C ALA A 35 -1.83 -4.61 7.41
N SER A 36 -1.60 -4.84 6.12
CA SER A 36 -2.28 -5.86 5.32
C SER A 36 -1.39 -6.31 4.16
N PRO A 37 -1.69 -7.42 3.44
CA PRO A 37 -0.95 -7.80 2.23
C PRO A 37 -1.33 -6.95 1.00
N ILE A 38 -2.28 -6.02 1.14
CA ILE A 38 -2.78 -5.21 0.03
C ILE A 38 -1.81 -4.07 -0.23
N VAL A 39 -1.22 -4.05 -1.42
CA VAL A 39 -0.25 -3.04 -1.84
C VAL A 39 -0.78 -2.29 -3.05
N LEU A 40 -0.83 -0.97 -2.97
CA LEU A 40 -1.23 -0.14 -4.10
C LEU A 40 -0.11 -0.09 -5.14
N LEU A 41 -0.45 -0.41 -6.38
CA LEU A 41 0.53 -0.67 -7.43
C LEU A 41 1.03 0.62 -8.13
N SER A 42 2.31 0.61 -8.50
CA SER A 42 2.96 1.75 -9.17
C SER A 42 2.28 2.11 -10.49
N GLY A 43 2.03 3.39 -10.68
CA GLY A 43 1.40 3.90 -11.91
C GLY A 43 -0.12 3.92 -11.89
N CYS A 44 -0.77 3.33 -10.88
CA CYS A 44 -2.22 3.46 -10.65
C CYS A 44 -2.57 4.45 -9.54
N VAL A 45 -1.62 4.79 -8.67
CA VAL A 45 -1.80 5.64 -7.48
C VAL A 45 -0.88 6.86 -7.45
N GLY A 46 -0.35 7.23 -8.61
CA GLY A 46 0.52 8.40 -8.77
C GLY A 46 1.65 8.44 -7.74
N PHE A 47 1.66 9.48 -6.90
CA PHE A 47 2.67 9.66 -5.86
C PHE A 47 2.14 9.56 -4.42
N GLY A 48 0.95 8.99 -4.21
CA GLY A 48 0.45 8.61 -2.88
C GLY A 48 -0.57 9.57 -2.26
N GLU A 49 -0.90 10.66 -2.93
CA GLU A 49 -1.93 11.62 -2.51
C GLU A 49 -3.20 11.55 -3.36
N GLU A 50 -3.17 10.83 -4.48
CA GLU A 50 -4.26 10.82 -5.44
C GLU A 50 -5.53 10.19 -4.84
N TYR A 51 -5.36 9.12 -4.06
CA TYR A 51 -6.47 8.37 -3.45
C TYR A 51 -6.90 8.94 -2.10
N THR A 52 -6.07 9.72 -1.41
CA THR A 52 -6.46 10.38 -0.14
C THR A 52 -7.52 11.47 -0.33
N ARG A 53 -7.80 11.83 -1.60
CA ARG A 53 -8.91 12.71 -2.00
C ARG A 53 -10.26 11.99 -2.01
N ILE A 54 -10.27 10.66 -1.93
CA ILE A 54 -11.49 9.87 -1.85
C ILE A 54 -11.95 9.86 -0.39
N GLU A 55 -13.19 10.27 -0.16
CA GLU A 55 -13.77 10.30 1.19
C GLU A 55 -13.75 8.91 1.83
N GLY A 56 -13.22 8.82 3.05
CA GLY A 56 -13.13 7.58 3.82
C GLY A 56 -11.95 6.68 3.48
N PHE A 57 -11.05 7.07 2.55
CA PHE A 57 -9.82 6.34 2.26
C PHE A 57 -8.61 7.00 2.94
N SER A 58 -7.80 6.21 3.63
CA SER A 58 -6.45 6.59 4.09
C SER A 58 -5.42 5.60 3.55
N ASN A 59 -4.19 6.04 3.36
CA ASN A 59 -3.11 5.11 3.02
C ASN A 59 -2.89 4.05 4.12
N ARG A 60 -3.39 4.26 5.34
CA ARG A 60 -3.43 3.27 6.44
C ARG A 60 -4.22 2.01 6.09
N ASP A 61 -5.16 2.10 5.15
CA ASP A 61 -5.98 0.97 4.70
C ASP A 61 -5.19 0.01 3.77
N ALA A 62 -4.02 0.45 3.30
CA ALA A 62 -3.10 -0.35 2.50
C ALA A 62 -1.83 -0.72 3.30
N GLY A 63 -1.32 -1.92 3.07
CA GLY A 63 -0.05 -2.37 3.66
C GLY A 63 1.16 -1.59 3.16
N ALA A 64 1.13 -1.17 1.90
CA ALA A 64 2.13 -0.29 1.30
C ALA A 64 1.58 0.40 0.04
N VAL A 65 2.27 1.46 -0.39
CA VAL A 65 1.98 2.21 -1.61
C VAL A 65 3.25 2.27 -2.45
N VAL A 66 3.21 1.73 -3.67
CA VAL A 66 4.33 1.83 -4.61
C VAL A 66 4.14 3.08 -5.46
N LEU A 67 5.04 4.04 -5.32
CA LEU A 67 4.99 5.32 -6.03
C LEU A 67 5.22 5.13 -7.53
N LYS A 68 4.80 6.11 -8.34
CA LYS A 68 5.05 6.14 -9.78
C LYS A 68 6.54 5.92 -10.10
N GLY A 69 6.79 5.11 -11.14
CA GLY A 69 8.12 4.90 -11.69
C GLY A 69 8.84 6.22 -11.95
N THR A 70 9.97 6.43 -11.30
CA THR A 70 10.77 7.65 -11.34
C THR A 70 12.05 7.40 -12.13
N THR A 71 12.34 8.27 -13.10
CA THR A 71 13.58 8.24 -13.88
C THR A 71 14.55 9.33 -13.40
N GLY A 72 15.82 9.26 -13.82
CA GLY A 72 16.79 10.32 -13.52
C GLY A 72 16.27 11.68 -13.97
N GLU A 73 16.03 11.82 -15.27
CA GLU A 73 15.46 13.03 -15.87
C GLU A 73 13.93 12.96 -16.03
N PRO A 74 13.23 14.12 -16.11
CA PRO A 74 11.81 14.17 -16.38
C PRO A 74 11.44 13.51 -17.72
N ARG A 75 10.28 12.87 -17.76
CA ARG A 75 9.72 12.25 -18.96
C ARG A 75 8.28 12.70 -19.20
N LEU A 76 7.98 13.08 -20.43
CA LEU A 76 6.63 13.45 -20.86
C LEU A 76 5.70 12.25 -21.08
N GLY A 77 6.28 11.05 -21.26
CA GLY A 77 5.55 9.86 -21.67
C GLY A 77 5.34 9.74 -23.18
N ASN A 78 4.61 8.72 -23.60
CA ASN A 78 4.32 8.48 -25.02
C ASN A 78 3.29 9.49 -25.58
N PRO A 79 3.14 9.69 -26.89
CA PRO A 79 2.03 10.46 -27.44
C PRO A 79 0.66 9.83 -27.07
N PRO A 80 -0.44 10.61 -27.02
CA PRO A 80 -1.80 10.05 -26.94
C PRO A 80 -2.16 9.30 -28.23
N HIS A 81 -3.03 8.28 -28.20
CA HIS A 81 -3.75 7.73 -27.05
C HIS A 81 -2.89 6.74 -26.23
N ARG A 82 -3.01 6.77 -24.89
CA ARG A 82 -2.15 6.00 -23.97
C ARG A 82 -2.86 4.89 -23.21
N VAL A 83 -4.18 4.80 -23.30
CA VAL A 83 -5.01 3.82 -22.59
C VAL A 83 -6.08 3.30 -23.53
N TYR A 84 -6.42 2.04 -23.41
CA TYR A 84 -7.47 1.40 -24.21
C TYR A 84 -8.18 0.32 -23.41
N GLU A 85 -9.50 0.26 -23.46
CA GLU A 85 -10.29 -0.75 -22.75
C GLU A 85 -10.25 -2.11 -23.47
N THR A 86 -10.23 -3.19 -22.70
CA THR A 86 -10.32 -4.58 -23.21
C THR A 86 -11.37 -5.35 -22.41
N PRO A 87 -11.90 -6.47 -22.91
CA PRO A 87 -12.72 -7.35 -22.07
C PRO A 87 -11.99 -7.69 -20.76
N ALA A 88 -12.64 -7.41 -19.63
CA ALA A 88 -12.11 -7.63 -18.28
C ALA A 88 -10.78 -6.89 -17.97
N GLY A 89 -10.46 -5.76 -18.61
CA GLY A 89 -9.26 -5.01 -18.27
C GLY A 89 -8.98 -3.80 -19.16
N MET A 90 -7.70 -3.40 -19.20
CA MET A 90 -7.24 -2.30 -20.04
C MET A 90 -5.77 -2.49 -20.46
N LEU A 91 -5.42 -1.92 -21.61
CA LEU A 91 -4.04 -1.71 -22.05
C LEU A 91 -3.58 -0.31 -21.65
N ASN A 92 -2.29 -0.17 -21.35
CA ASN A 92 -1.67 1.12 -21.13
C ASN A 92 -0.30 1.22 -21.81
N ALA A 93 0.00 2.39 -22.33
CA ALA A 93 1.28 2.77 -22.93
C ALA A 93 1.67 4.17 -22.47
N ILE A 94 1.69 4.41 -21.15
CA ILE A 94 1.96 5.75 -20.58
C ILE A 94 3.36 6.27 -20.95
N GLY A 95 4.34 5.37 -21.10
CA GLY A 95 5.72 5.73 -21.45
C GLY A 95 6.54 6.31 -20.30
N LEU A 96 6.26 5.89 -19.07
CA LEU A 96 6.95 6.35 -17.85
C LEU A 96 6.91 7.87 -17.66
N GLN A 97 5.79 8.53 -17.94
CA GLN A 97 5.63 9.95 -17.61
C GLN A 97 5.86 10.18 -16.10
N ASN A 98 6.84 11.01 -15.77
CA ASN A 98 7.22 11.35 -14.39
C ASN A 98 8.09 12.63 -14.38
N PRO A 99 8.18 13.34 -13.24
CA PRO A 99 8.86 14.63 -13.17
C PRO A 99 10.37 14.55 -12.94
N GLY A 100 10.97 13.34 -12.95
CA GLY A 100 12.39 13.14 -12.66
C GLY A 100 12.69 13.04 -11.17
N VAL A 101 13.86 12.48 -10.84
CA VAL A 101 14.23 12.15 -9.45
C VAL A 101 14.35 13.38 -8.56
N GLU A 102 14.86 14.49 -9.10
CA GLU A 102 15.07 15.72 -8.34
C GLU A 102 13.75 16.26 -7.79
N GLN A 103 12.71 16.35 -8.64
CA GLN A 103 11.39 16.81 -8.22
C GLN A 103 10.72 15.83 -7.28
N VAL A 104 10.88 14.53 -7.50
CA VAL A 104 10.32 13.50 -6.60
C VAL A 104 10.93 13.64 -5.20
N VAL A 105 12.25 13.68 -5.09
CA VAL A 105 12.95 13.68 -3.80
C VAL A 105 12.77 15.00 -3.06
N ARG A 106 12.82 16.15 -3.74
CA ARG A 106 12.76 17.46 -3.09
C ARG A 106 11.36 18.03 -2.96
N GLY A 107 10.48 17.70 -3.90
CA GLY A 107 9.14 18.26 -3.98
C GLY A 107 8.09 17.33 -3.38
N ILE A 108 8.09 16.06 -3.80
CA ILE A 108 6.98 15.14 -3.55
C ILE A 108 7.16 14.34 -2.26
N LEU A 109 8.29 13.65 -2.08
CA LEU A 109 8.52 12.80 -0.90
C LEU A 109 8.35 13.54 0.43
N PRO A 110 8.77 14.81 0.60
CA PRO A 110 8.59 15.53 1.86
C PRO A 110 7.12 15.83 2.21
N GLN A 111 6.20 15.71 1.25
CA GLN A 111 4.76 15.95 1.46
C GLN A 111 4.03 14.69 1.96
N LEU A 112 4.65 13.51 1.85
CA LEU A 112 4.04 12.25 2.24
C LEU A 112 4.07 12.06 3.76
N ASP A 113 2.94 11.60 4.32
CA ASP A 113 2.86 11.18 5.71
C ASP A 113 3.33 9.72 5.87
N PHE A 114 4.62 9.56 6.16
CA PHE A 114 5.24 8.25 6.42
C PHE A 114 4.69 7.52 7.67
N THR A 115 3.81 8.15 8.45
CA THR A 115 3.11 7.48 9.56
C THR A 115 1.86 6.72 9.10
N GLU A 116 1.34 6.98 7.89
CA GLU A 116 0.18 6.27 7.36
C GLU A 116 0.53 4.86 6.88
N THR A 117 1.60 4.71 6.10
CA THR A 117 1.98 3.43 5.50
C THR A 117 3.46 3.36 5.11
N ARG A 118 3.85 2.35 4.33
CA ARG A 118 5.16 2.25 3.70
C ARG A 118 5.08 2.70 2.25
N PHE A 119 5.80 3.77 1.91
CA PHE A 119 5.96 4.21 0.53
C PHE A 119 7.19 3.53 -0.08
N ILE A 120 6.99 2.86 -1.22
CA ILE A 120 8.04 2.13 -1.95
C ILE A 120 8.34 2.90 -3.23
N ALA A 121 9.61 3.29 -3.41
CA ALA A 121 10.05 3.97 -4.62
C ALA A 121 10.20 2.96 -5.77
N ASN A 122 9.45 3.15 -6.86
CA ASN A 122 9.68 2.46 -8.12
C ASN A 122 10.73 3.23 -8.93
N VAL A 123 11.89 2.65 -9.15
CA VAL A 123 13.00 3.26 -9.91
C VAL A 123 13.00 2.71 -11.32
N CYS A 124 13.09 3.60 -12.30
CA CYS A 124 13.09 3.24 -13.72
C CYS A 124 14.29 3.89 -14.44
N GLY A 125 14.90 3.17 -15.36
CA GLY A 125 16.03 3.66 -16.16
C GLY A 125 16.13 2.90 -17.47
N SER A 126 16.85 3.46 -18.44
CA SER A 126 17.16 2.82 -19.72
C SER A 126 18.62 2.38 -19.85
N THR A 127 19.48 2.86 -18.94
CA THR A 127 20.93 2.63 -18.88
C THR A 127 21.36 2.50 -17.42
N LEU A 128 22.56 1.97 -17.19
CA LEU A 128 23.16 1.92 -15.85
C LEU A 128 23.96 3.19 -15.55
N GLU A 129 24.59 3.72 -16.60
CA GLU A 129 25.22 5.04 -16.67
C GLU A 129 24.18 6.16 -16.72
#